data_AF-F3GC85-F1
#
_entry.id   AF-F3GC85-F1
#
_cell.length_a   1.000
_cell.length_b   1.000
_cell.length_c   1.000
_cell.angle_alpha   90.00
_cell.angle_beta   90.00
_cell.angle_gamma   90.00
#
_symmetry.space_group_name_H-M   'P 1'
#
loop_
_entity.id
_entity.type
_entity.pdbx_description
1 polymer ?
#
loop_
_entity_poly.entity_id
_entity_poly.type
_entity_poly.pdbx_seq_one_letter_code
_entity_poly.pdbx_strand_id
1 'polypeptide(L)'
;PALLPAKTSSLKSWAEHLQAYAQSPALEQELGYWQAHLQDVSDALPCDHPHGGQQQQHALSVVTQLNSELTRQLLQDAPAAYRTQINDLLLTALARVVSRWTAQPHALIRLEGHGREDLFDALDLSRTVGWFSNVYPVRLTPQASLADSIMTIKEQLRAVPDKGVGYGALRYLGRESARQTLQALPLGSIVFNYLGQFDGTFDAPEALFTPSADSSGASQSAAAPLAAPISINGQVYAGELRLSWTFSGAVFERETVQRLADEYAAELQQLIAHCTTEGVAGVTPSDFPLARLSQSQLSSLPISAGQIEDLYPLAPMQQGMLFHTLFEQEAGNYINQMRIEVSGLDVPRFRAAWQATLDAHEVLRSAFISHLQPALQVVLRDVRMPFVELDARGQSSGWIDQWADADRQQGFDLAQGPLLRLAVLRTGEQSHQLIYTSHHILMDGWSSSRLLGEVLQRYSGQTLPRQVSRYRDYIEWLQRQDAGLSERFWTDQLARLDEPTRLVQAFKTPENGQGHGNYLHSIDADNTRQLSEFAREQRVTLNTLVQSAWLLVLQRYTGQSSVTFGATVAGRPAD
;
A
#
# COMPACT_ATOMS: atom_id res chain seq x y z
N PRO A 1 -24.29 37.73 9.80
CA PRO A 1 -24.90 36.41 9.52
C PRO A 1 -23.83 35.33 9.51
N ALA A 2 -24.05 34.19 10.17
CA ALA A 2 -23.13 33.06 10.09
C ALA A 2 -23.10 32.55 8.64
N LEU A 3 -21.91 32.45 8.05
CA LEU A 3 -21.73 31.91 6.70
C LEU A 3 -21.84 30.39 6.80
N LEU A 4 -22.93 29.81 6.31
CA LEU A 4 -23.10 28.37 6.31
C LEU A 4 -22.27 27.73 5.18
N PRO A 5 -21.63 26.58 5.41
CA PRO A 5 -20.86 25.89 4.39
C PRO A 5 -21.74 25.37 3.24
N ALA A 6 -21.12 25.18 2.07
CA ALA A 6 -21.80 24.76 0.83
C ALA A 6 -22.66 23.50 1.03
N LYS A 7 -23.74 23.39 0.26
CA LYS A 7 -24.67 22.25 0.35
C LYS A 7 -23.99 20.98 -0.18
N THR A 8 -24.04 19.91 0.62
CA THR A 8 -23.60 18.56 0.22
C THR A 8 -24.72 17.84 -0.56
N SER A 9 -24.45 16.63 -1.04
CA SER A 9 -25.44 15.85 -1.79
C SER A 9 -26.68 15.53 -0.96
N SER A 10 -27.82 15.31 -1.63
CA SER A 10 -29.08 14.94 -0.96
C SER A 10 -29.32 13.44 -1.02
N LEU A 11 -30.14 12.91 -0.10
CA LEU A 11 -30.60 11.52 -0.13
C LEU A 11 -31.27 11.17 -1.48
N LYS A 12 -32.01 12.11 -2.07
CA LYS A 12 -32.60 11.93 -3.41
C LYS A 12 -31.52 11.69 -4.47
N SER A 13 -30.49 12.55 -4.49
CA SER A 13 -29.37 12.43 -5.43
C SER A 13 -28.66 11.08 -5.27
N TRP A 14 -28.42 10.66 -4.03
CA TRP A 14 -27.86 9.34 -3.74
C TRP A 14 -28.73 8.21 -4.28
N ALA A 15 -30.04 8.23 -4.01
CA ALA A 15 -30.96 7.19 -4.46
C ALA A 15 -31.05 7.11 -6.00
N GLU A 16 -31.05 8.24 -6.70
CA GLU A 16 -31.03 8.30 -8.16
C GLU A 16 -29.75 7.70 -8.75
N HIS A 17 -28.59 7.99 -8.15
CA HIS A 17 -27.31 7.41 -8.57
C HIS A 17 -27.26 5.91 -8.28
N LEU A 18 -27.75 5.47 -7.12
CA LEU A 18 -27.82 4.05 -6.77
C LEU A 18 -28.74 3.28 -7.73
N GLN A 19 -29.85 3.88 -8.17
CA GLN A 19 -30.74 3.27 -9.16
C GLN A 19 -30.08 3.15 -10.54
N ALA A 20 -29.34 4.16 -10.98
CA ALA A 20 -28.56 4.09 -12.21
C ALA A 20 -27.44 3.05 -12.12
N TYR A 21 -26.74 3.00 -10.98
CA TYR A 21 -25.70 2.03 -10.68
C TYR A 21 -26.24 0.59 -10.71
N ALA A 22 -27.44 0.37 -10.17
CA ALA A 22 -28.14 -0.91 -10.18
C ALA A 22 -28.39 -1.50 -11.58
N GLN A 23 -28.40 -0.65 -12.61
CA GLN A 23 -28.63 -1.04 -14.00
C GLN A 23 -27.35 -1.06 -14.85
N SER A 24 -26.20 -0.73 -14.25
CA SER A 24 -24.94 -0.62 -14.95
C SER A 24 -24.34 -1.99 -15.32
N PRO A 25 -23.60 -2.09 -16.44
CA PRO A 25 -22.88 -3.31 -16.79
C PRO A 25 -21.80 -3.70 -15.76
N ALA A 26 -21.23 -2.72 -15.04
CA ALA A 26 -20.26 -2.98 -13.99
C ALA A 26 -20.87 -3.80 -12.86
N LEU A 27 -22.07 -3.41 -12.41
CA LEU A 27 -22.74 -4.12 -11.32
C LEU A 27 -23.28 -5.50 -11.75
N GLU A 28 -23.60 -5.70 -13.03
CA GLU A 28 -23.92 -7.03 -13.55
C GLU A 28 -22.77 -8.03 -13.39
N GLN A 29 -21.53 -7.58 -13.46
CA GLN A 29 -20.37 -8.45 -13.24
C GLN A 29 -20.29 -8.92 -11.78
N GLU A 30 -20.73 -8.10 -10.83
CA GLU A 30 -20.81 -8.49 -9.42
C GLU A 30 -21.85 -9.59 -9.15
N LEU A 31 -22.90 -9.71 -9.98
CA LEU A 31 -23.89 -10.78 -9.80
C LEU A 31 -23.23 -12.17 -9.84
N GLY A 32 -22.24 -12.35 -10.72
CA GLY A 32 -21.46 -13.59 -10.81
C GLY A 32 -20.65 -13.86 -9.54
N TYR A 33 -20.10 -12.81 -8.92
CA TYR A 33 -19.42 -12.91 -7.63
C TYR A 33 -20.38 -13.40 -6.54
N TRP A 34 -21.55 -12.77 -6.39
CA TRP A 34 -22.53 -13.13 -5.35
C TRP A 34 -23.08 -14.54 -5.53
N GLN A 35 -23.36 -14.95 -6.78
CA GLN A 35 -23.78 -16.31 -7.08
C GLN A 35 -22.70 -17.33 -6.68
N ALA A 36 -21.47 -17.14 -7.14
CA ALA A 36 -20.38 -18.08 -6.88
C ALA A 36 -20.08 -18.25 -5.37
N HIS A 37 -20.26 -17.19 -4.57
CA HIS A 37 -19.92 -17.22 -3.15
C HIS A 37 -21.06 -17.71 -2.25
N LEU A 38 -22.32 -17.64 -2.71
CA LEU A 38 -23.50 -17.98 -1.91
C LEU A 38 -24.22 -19.24 -2.37
N GLN A 39 -23.96 -19.71 -3.59
CA GLN A 39 -24.54 -20.96 -4.09
C GLN A 39 -24.04 -22.14 -3.27
N ASP A 40 -24.97 -23.07 -2.95
CA ASP A 40 -24.72 -24.27 -2.15
C ASP A 40 -24.18 -24.00 -0.72
N VAL A 41 -24.41 -22.79 -0.21
CA VAL A 41 -24.06 -22.40 1.17
C VAL A 41 -25.25 -22.64 2.09
N SER A 42 -25.03 -23.34 3.20
CA SER A 42 -26.01 -23.45 4.28
C SER A 42 -25.91 -22.27 5.24
N ASP A 43 -27.06 -21.71 5.62
CA ASP A 43 -27.22 -20.74 6.71
C ASP A 43 -28.07 -21.28 7.88
N ALA A 44 -28.27 -22.60 7.92
CA ALA A 44 -28.99 -23.26 8.98
C ALA A 44 -28.21 -23.21 10.31
N LEU A 45 -28.90 -22.83 11.38
CA LEU A 45 -28.37 -22.85 12.74
C LEU A 45 -28.96 -24.02 13.52
N PRO A 46 -28.22 -24.66 14.44
CA PRO A 46 -28.80 -25.55 15.42
C PRO A 46 -29.81 -24.78 16.28
N CYS A 47 -31.09 -25.15 16.22
CA CYS A 47 -32.16 -24.52 17.00
C CYS A 47 -32.68 -25.49 18.07
N ASP A 48 -32.91 -24.99 19.28
CA ASP A 48 -33.53 -25.77 20.36
C ASP A 48 -35.03 -26.00 20.08
N HIS A 49 -35.69 -24.98 19.51
CA HIS A 49 -37.11 -24.99 19.18
C HIS A 49 -37.36 -24.42 17.77
N PRO A 50 -37.29 -25.24 16.70
CA PRO A 50 -37.33 -24.75 15.31
C PRO A 50 -38.65 -24.08 14.88
N HIS A 51 -39.73 -24.28 15.64
CA HIS A 51 -41.05 -23.67 15.38
C HIS A 51 -41.35 -22.46 16.27
N GLY A 52 -40.36 -21.96 17.01
CA GLY A 52 -40.51 -20.78 17.87
C GLY A 52 -40.81 -19.51 17.09
N GLY A 53 -41.53 -18.58 17.73
CA GLY A 53 -41.82 -17.26 17.16
C GLY A 53 -40.56 -16.41 16.99
N GLN A 54 -40.51 -15.58 15.96
CA GLN A 54 -39.38 -14.68 15.65
C GLN A 54 -39.80 -13.20 15.78
N GLN A 55 -40.58 -12.87 16.82
CA GLN A 55 -41.07 -11.51 17.09
C GLN A 55 -40.33 -10.85 18.26
N GLN A 56 -40.32 -9.53 18.29
CA GLN A 56 -39.65 -8.72 19.33
C GLN A 56 -40.08 -9.07 20.77
N GLN A 57 -41.34 -9.48 20.99
CA GLN A 57 -41.82 -9.93 22.30
C GLN A 57 -41.08 -11.15 22.86
N HIS A 58 -40.41 -11.93 22.01
CA HIS A 58 -39.61 -13.09 22.40
C HIS A 58 -38.10 -12.76 22.46
N ALA A 59 -37.71 -11.50 22.22
CA ALA A 59 -36.32 -11.08 22.21
C ALA A 59 -35.68 -11.27 23.58
N LEU A 60 -34.61 -12.06 23.62
CA LEU A 60 -33.69 -12.15 24.74
C LEU A 60 -32.32 -11.64 24.29
N SER A 61 -31.51 -11.19 25.25
CA SER A 61 -30.14 -10.77 24.98
C SER A 61 -29.15 -11.36 25.97
N VAL A 62 -27.98 -11.73 25.46
CA VAL A 62 -26.76 -12.01 26.24
C VAL A 62 -25.63 -11.11 25.77
N VAL A 63 -24.59 -10.96 26.58
CA VAL A 63 -23.51 -10.01 26.31
C VAL A 63 -22.16 -10.71 26.35
N THR A 64 -21.35 -10.51 25.31
CA THR A 64 -19.90 -10.72 25.37
C THR A 64 -19.24 -9.40 25.72
N GLN A 65 -18.33 -9.41 26.69
CA GLN A 65 -17.58 -8.22 27.11
C GLN A 65 -16.10 -8.53 27.24
N LEU A 66 -15.25 -7.64 26.72
CA LEU A 66 -13.82 -7.64 27.00
C LEU A 66 -13.52 -6.47 27.92
N ASN A 67 -12.60 -6.68 28.87
CA ASN A 67 -12.11 -5.60 29.71
C ASN A 67 -11.30 -4.57 28.90
N SER A 68 -10.95 -3.46 29.55
CA SER A 68 -10.25 -2.35 28.89
C SER A 68 -8.90 -2.73 28.30
N GLU A 69 -8.13 -3.59 28.97
CA GLU A 69 -6.81 -4.01 28.48
C GLU A 69 -6.91 -4.89 27.22
N LEU A 70 -7.77 -5.90 27.22
CA LEU A 70 -8.00 -6.75 26.05
C LEU A 70 -8.60 -5.96 24.89
N THR A 71 -9.49 -5.00 25.19
CA THR A 71 -10.06 -4.11 24.18
C THR A 71 -8.98 -3.23 23.56
N ARG A 72 -8.08 -2.64 24.37
CA ARG A 72 -6.93 -1.87 23.89
C ARG A 72 -6.02 -2.72 23.00
N GLN A 73 -5.67 -3.93 23.44
CA GLN A 73 -4.85 -4.87 22.66
C GLN A 73 -5.52 -5.22 21.32
N LEU A 74 -6.81 -5.51 21.31
CA LEU A 74 -7.58 -5.80 20.09
C LEU A 74 -7.59 -4.63 19.11
N LEU A 75 -7.70 -3.40 19.61
CA LEU A 75 -7.82 -2.19 18.80
C LEU A 75 -6.48 -1.63 18.31
N GLN A 76 -5.42 -1.75 19.12
CA GLN A 76 -4.16 -1.03 18.91
C GLN A 76 -2.98 -1.95 18.58
N ASP A 77 -2.89 -3.13 19.23
CA ASP A 77 -1.70 -3.98 19.12
C ASP A 77 -1.90 -5.13 18.12
N ALA A 78 -2.98 -5.90 18.30
CA ALA A 78 -3.29 -7.06 17.47
C ALA A 78 -3.36 -6.76 15.97
N PRO A 79 -3.87 -5.60 15.51
CA PRO A 79 -3.91 -5.27 14.09
C PRO A 79 -2.54 -5.24 13.40
N ALA A 80 -1.47 -4.95 14.13
CA ALA A 80 -0.13 -4.82 13.58
C ALA A 80 0.43 -6.14 13.03
N ALA A 81 0.06 -7.28 13.63
CA ALA A 81 0.59 -8.59 13.26
C ALA A 81 0.20 -8.99 11.82
N TYR A 82 -1.05 -8.74 11.42
CA TYR A 82 -1.57 -9.18 10.11
C TYR A 82 -2.10 -8.04 9.26
N ARG A 83 -1.86 -6.78 9.63
CA ARG A 83 -2.39 -5.58 8.97
C ARG A 83 -3.92 -5.62 8.86
N THR A 84 -4.56 -6.07 9.93
CA THR A 84 -6.02 -6.27 9.96
C THR A 84 -6.75 -4.98 10.31
N GLN A 85 -8.04 -4.95 9.98
CA GLN A 85 -9.03 -4.08 10.57
C GLN A 85 -9.73 -4.82 11.71
N ILE A 86 -10.41 -4.09 12.59
CA ILE A 86 -11.11 -4.70 13.74
C ILE A 86 -12.12 -5.78 13.29
N ASN A 87 -12.88 -5.53 12.23
CA ASN A 87 -13.84 -6.49 11.70
C ASN A 87 -13.18 -7.78 11.23
N ASP A 88 -11.93 -7.74 10.75
CA ASP A 88 -11.22 -8.96 10.33
C ASP A 88 -11.02 -9.89 11.54
N LEU A 89 -10.66 -9.35 12.71
CA LEU A 89 -10.46 -10.13 13.93
C LEU A 89 -11.79 -10.58 14.57
N LEU A 90 -12.78 -9.68 14.65
CA LEU A 90 -14.11 -10.00 15.20
C LEU A 90 -14.79 -11.10 14.38
N LEU A 91 -14.79 -10.97 13.05
CA LEU A 91 -15.39 -11.95 12.17
C LEU A 91 -14.57 -13.24 12.10
N THR A 92 -13.25 -13.18 12.34
CA THR A 92 -12.42 -14.39 12.49
C THR A 92 -12.87 -15.22 13.69
N ALA A 93 -13.00 -14.60 14.87
CA ALA A 93 -13.50 -15.30 16.05
C ALA A 93 -14.91 -15.85 15.81
N LEU A 94 -15.79 -15.04 15.20
CA LEU A 94 -17.18 -15.42 15.01
C LEU A 94 -17.30 -16.60 14.03
N ALA A 95 -16.59 -16.55 12.91
CA ALA A 95 -16.61 -17.61 11.92
C ALA A 95 -16.10 -18.93 12.50
N ARG A 96 -15.03 -18.90 13.31
CA ARG A 96 -14.49 -20.09 13.99
C ARG A 96 -15.48 -20.71 14.95
N VAL A 97 -16.11 -19.89 15.79
CA VAL A 97 -17.10 -20.33 16.78
C VAL A 97 -18.36 -20.88 16.10
N VAL A 98 -18.91 -20.16 15.12
CA VAL A 98 -20.12 -20.57 14.39
C VAL A 98 -19.87 -21.82 13.55
N SER A 99 -18.72 -21.95 12.90
CA SER A 99 -18.38 -23.14 12.11
C SER A 99 -18.28 -24.39 13.00
N ARG A 100 -17.68 -24.26 14.20
CA ARG A 100 -17.67 -25.35 15.19
C ARG A 100 -19.06 -25.69 15.70
N TRP A 101 -19.87 -24.68 16.02
CA TRP A 101 -21.23 -24.87 16.54
C TRP A 101 -22.17 -25.55 15.53
N THR A 102 -22.08 -25.14 14.26
CA THR A 102 -22.92 -25.67 13.16
C THR A 102 -22.37 -26.96 12.54
N ALA A 103 -21.14 -27.35 12.90
CA ALA A 103 -20.37 -28.41 12.23
C ALA A 103 -20.25 -28.22 10.71
N GLN A 104 -20.27 -26.97 10.25
CA GLN A 104 -20.07 -26.59 8.85
C GLN A 104 -18.63 -26.08 8.64
N PRO A 105 -18.07 -26.21 7.42
CA PRO A 105 -16.74 -25.67 7.11
C PRO A 105 -16.74 -24.14 6.98
N HIS A 106 -17.91 -23.49 7.03
CA HIS A 106 -18.08 -22.05 6.84
C HIS A 106 -19.15 -21.49 7.78
N ALA A 107 -19.11 -20.17 7.96
CA ALA A 107 -20.16 -19.38 8.58
C ALA A 107 -20.69 -18.36 7.56
N LEU A 108 -22.02 -18.33 7.34
CA LEU A 108 -22.65 -17.29 6.53
C LEU A 108 -23.17 -16.18 7.43
N ILE A 109 -22.48 -15.03 7.40
CA ILE A 109 -22.77 -13.87 8.25
C ILE A 109 -23.34 -12.76 7.39
N ARG A 110 -24.46 -12.19 7.82
CA ARG A 110 -25.02 -10.98 7.22
C ARG A 110 -24.36 -9.77 7.85
N LEU A 111 -23.39 -9.20 7.15
CA LEU A 111 -22.60 -8.07 7.62
C LEU A 111 -23.33 -6.76 7.32
N GLU A 112 -23.43 -5.89 8.33
CA GLU A 112 -23.90 -4.52 8.17
C GLU A 112 -22.70 -3.57 8.05
N GLY A 113 -22.68 -2.77 6.98
CA GLY A 113 -21.75 -1.68 6.78
C GLY A 113 -22.48 -0.33 6.79
N HIS A 114 -21.72 0.76 6.90
CA HIS A 114 -22.30 2.11 6.99
C HIS A 114 -22.97 2.61 5.71
N GLY A 115 -22.66 1.98 4.56
CA GLY A 115 -23.17 2.29 3.23
C GLY A 115 -22.85 3.68 2.67
N ARG A 116 -21.88 4.40 3.26
CA ARG A 116 -21.32 5.66 2.72
C ARG A 116 -20.00 5.40 2.01
N GLU A 117 -20.01 4.48 1.06
CA GLU A 117 -18.83 4.17 0.25
C GLU A 117 -18.62 5.23 -0.84
N ASP A 118 -17.36 5.53 -1.16
CA ASP A 118 -16.96 6.46 -2.22
C ASP A 118 -17.14 5.82 -3.62
N LEU A 119 -18.39 5.55 -3.98
CA LEU A 119 -18.79 4.94 -5.25
C LEU A 119 -18.92 5.95 -6.40
N PHE A 120 -19.17 7.22 -6.06
CA PHE A 120 -19.53 8.24 -7.03
C PHE A 120 -18.76 9.53 -6.71
N ASP A 121 -17.75 9.85 -7.53
CA ASP A 121 -16.92 11.06 -7.37
C ASP A 121 -17.75 12.37 -7.29
N ALA A 122 -18.94 12.37 -7.87
CA ALA A 122 -19.84 13.52 -7.90
C ALA A 122 -20.66 13.73 -6.60
N LEU A 123 -20.60 12.80 -5.64
CA LEU A 123 -21.44 12.85 -4.43
C LEU A 123 -20.63 13.10 -3.16
N ASP A 124 -21.06 14.09 -2.38
CA ASP A 124 -20.58 14.32 -1.01
C ASP A 124 -21.70 13.99 -0.02
N LEU A 125 -21.57 12.87 0.70
CA LEU A 125 -22.55 12.45 1.71
C LEU A 125 -22.19 12.92 3.13
N SER A 126 -21.05 13.59 3.34
CA SER A 126 -20.49 13.88 4.66
C SER A 126 -21.48 14.55 5.62
N ARG A 127 -22.32 15.45 5.11
CA ARG A 127 -23.31 16.22 5.89
C ARG A 127 -24.76 15.80 5.64
N THR A 128 -25.00 14.69 4.95
CA THR A 128 -26.34 14.14 4.77
C THR A 128 -26.78 13.45 6.06
N VAL A 129 -27.94 13.80 6.60
CA VAL A 129 -28.49 13.18 7.82
C VAL A 129 -29.23 11.90 7.44
N GLY A 130 -28.95 10.80 8.13
CA GLY A 130 -29.62 9.52 7.96
C GLY A 130 -28.67 8.33 7.91
N TRP A 131 -29.25 7.15 8.08
CA TRP A 131 -28.58 5.85 7.98
C TRP A 131 -28.60 5.38 6.53
N PHE A 132 -27.42 5.06 6.00
CA PHE A 132 -27.25 4.52 4.65
C PHE A 132 -26.91 3.03 4.68
N SER A 133 -27.12 2.38 5.84
CA SER A 133 -26.65 1.02 6.14
C SER A 133 -26.86 0.07 4.96
N ASN A 134 -25.77 -0.57 4.55
CA ASN A 134 -25.82 -1.66 3.60
C ASN A 134 -25.76 -2.97 4.38
N VAL A 135 -26.43 -4.00 3.86
CA VAL A 135 -26.50 -5.30 4.51
C VAL A 135 -26.31 -6.37 3.45
N TYR A 136 -25.29 -7.20 3.62
CA TYR A 136 -24.90 -8.19 2.62
C TYR A 136 -24.37 -9.47 3.28
N PRO A 137 -24.59 -10.63 2.66
CA PRO A 137 -24.06 -11.89 3.15
C PRO A 137 -22.57 -12.02 2.84
N VAL A 138 -21.80 -12.53 3.79
CA VAL A 138 -20.39 -12.87 3.64
C VAL A 138 -20.19 -14.31 4.11
N ARG A 139 -19.69 -15.15 3.20
CA ARG A 139 -19.28 -16.52 3.52
C ARG A 139 -17.85 -16.49 4.07
N LEU A 140 -17.69 -16.90 5.32
CA LEU A 140 -16.40 -16.94 6.00
C LEU A 140 -15.98 -18.39 6.24
N THR A 141 -14.75 -18.73 5.83
CA THR A 141 -14.23 -20.10 5.89
C THR A 141 -12.99 -20.13 6.80
N PRO A 142 -13.17 -20.35 8.12
CA PRO A 142 -12.04 -20.38 9.04
C PRO A 142 -11.11 -21.56 8.75
N GLN A 143 -9.83 -21.40 9.09
CA GLN A 143 -8.80 -22.43 8.91
C GLN A 143 -8.46 -23.09 10.25
N ALA A 144 -7.64 -24.14 10.25
CA ALA A 144 -7.25 -24.81 11.49
C ALA A 144 -6.41 -23.89 12.40
N SER A 145 -5.36 -23.27 11.85
CA SER A 145 -4.49 -22.35 12.58
C SER A 145 -5.12 -20.96 12.72
N LEU A 146 -4.75 -20.22 13.78
CA LEU A 146 -5.20 -18.84 13.95
C LEU A 146 -4.66 -17.93 12.83
N ALA A 147 -3.38 -18.07 12.50
CA ALA A 147 -2.72 -17.30 11.44
C ALA A 147 -3.43 -17.45 10.08
N ASP A 148 -3.65 -18.68 9.63
CA ASP A 148 -4.29 -18.93 8.33
C ASP A 148 -5.75 -18.50 8.34
N SER A 149 -6.43 -18.63 9.48
CA SER A 149 -7.82 -18.20 9.63
C SER A 149 -7.95 -16.68 9.53
N ILE A 150 -7.06 -15.92 10.18
CA ILE A 150 -7.02 -14.46 10.10
C ILE A 150 -6.75 -14.03 8.65
N MET A 151 -5.71 -14.59 8.01
CA MET A 151 -5.35 -14.24 6.64
C MET A 151 -6.46 -14.58 5.64
N THR A 152 -7.07 -15.76 5.75
CA THR A 152 -8.16 -16.19 4.86
C THR A 152 -9.39 -15.31 5.01
N ILE A 153 -9.81 -15.03 6.25
CA ILE A 153 -11.01 -14.22 6.51
C ILE A 153 -10.78 -12.77 6.11
N LYS A 154 -9.58 -12.22 6.36
CA LYS A 154 -9.17 -10.91 5.85
C LYS A 154 -9.32 -10.85 4.32
N GLU A 155 -8.77 -11.82 3.58
CA GLU A 155 -8.89 -11.85 2.12
C GLU A 155 -10.34 -12.01 1.65
N GLN A 156 -11.14 -12.84 2.32
CA GLN A 156 -12.58 -12.98 2.02
C GLN A 156 -13.34 -11.65 2.20
N LEU A 157 -13.01 -10.90 3.25
CA LEU A 157 -13.60 -9.58 3.52
C LEU A 157 -13.11 -8.51 2.54
N ARG A 158 -11.86 -8.58 2.08
CA ARG A 158 -11.29 -7.66 1.09
C ARG A 158 -11.76 -7.96 -0.34
N ALA A 159 -12.12 -9.22 -0.62
CA ALA A 159 -12.67 -9.64 -1.91
C ALA A 159 -14.12 -9.18 -2.13
N VAL A 160 -14.82 -8.71 -1.09
CA VAL A 160 -16.18 -8.17 -1.23
C VAL A 160 -16.14 -6.87 -2.06
N PRO A 161 -16.81 -6.83 -3.23
CA PRO A 161 -16.87 -5.64 -4.06
C PRO A 161 -17.53 -4.48 -3.32
N ASP A 162 -16.90 -3.29 -3.36
CA ASP A 162 -17.42 -2.03 -2.84
C ASP A 162 -18.14 -2.13 -1.48
N LYS A 163 -17.56 -2.91 -0.56
CA LYS A 163 -18.10 -3.17 0.78
C LYS A 163 -19.57 -3.60 0.76
N GLY A 164 -20.00 -4.32 -0.28
CA GLY A 164 -21.30 -4.95 -0.40
C GLY A 164 -22.46 -4.03 -0.77
N VAL A 165 -22.22 -2.77 -1.16
CA VAL A 165 -23.30 -1.88 -1.64
C VAL A 165 -24.01 -2.49 -2.86
N GLY A 166 -23.24 -3.10 -3.76
CA GLY A 166 -23.76 -3.73 -4.97
C GLY A 166 -24.76 -4.87 -4.70
N TYR A 167 -24.63 -5.61 -3.61
CA TYR A 167 -25.58 -6.67 -3.25
C TYR A 167 -27.00 -6.15 -3.07
N GLY A 168 -27.17 -5.08 -2.27
CA GLY A 168 -28.47 -4.46 -2.03
C GLY A 168 -29.04 -3.84 -3.30
N ALA A 169 -28.19 -3.14 -4.07
CA ALA A 169 -28.57 -2.57 -5.35
C ALA A 169 -29.10 -3.64 -6.32
N LEU A 170 -28.38 -4.75 -6.51
CA LEU A 170 -28.81 -5.86 -7.36
C LEU A 170 -30.09 -6.53 -6.84
N ARG A 171 -30.17 -6.79 -5.54
CA ARG A 171 -31.28 -7.54 -4.93
C ARG A 171 -32.61 -6.80 -4.98
N TYR A 172 -32.59 -5.46 -4.86
CA TYR A 172 -33.81 -4.66 -4.76
C TYR A 172 -34.09 -3.79 -6.00
N LEU A 173 -33.05 -3.23 -6.61
CA LEU A 173 -33.15 -2.25 -7.71
C LEU A 173 -32.66 -2.79 -9.06
N GLY A 174 -31.97 -3.94 -9.07
CA GLY A 174 -31.43 -4.56 -10.27
C GLY A 174 -32.50 -5.11 -11.21
N ARG A 175 -32.04 -5.65 -12.35
CA ARG A 175 -32.92 -6.32 -13.34
C ARG A 175 -33.62 -7.52 -12.72
N GLU A 176 -34.76 -7.89 -13.31
CA GLU A 176 -35.60 -8.98 -12.79
C GLU A 176 -34.83 -10.30 -12.61
N SER A 177 -33.98 -10.67 -13.57
CA SER A 177 -33.13 -11.87 -13.47
C SER A 177 -32.19 -11.83 -12.26
N ALA A 178 -31.49 -10.71 -12.06
CA ALA A 178 -30.59 -10.53 -10.92
C ALA A 178 -31.34 -10.63 -9.58
N ARG A 179 -32.52 -10.00 -9.48
CA ARG A 179 -33.36 -10.06 -8.28
C ARG A 179 -33.83 -11.48 -7.98
N GLN A 180 -34.32 -12.20 -8.99
CA GLN A 180 -34.74 -13.60 -8.84
C GLN A 180 -33.59 -14.49 -8.39
N THR A 181 -32.41 -14.34 -8.99
CA THR A 181 -31.24 -15.12 -8.58
C THR A 181 -30.86 -14.84 -7.12
N LEU A 182 -30.70 -13.56 -6.75
CA LEU A 182 -30.29 -13.23 -5.38
C LEU A 182 -31.35 -13.60 -4.34
N GLN A 183 -32.64 -13.54 -4.68
CA GLN A 183 -33.73 -13.98 -3.80
C GLN A 183 -33.69 -15.49 -3.49
N ALA A 184 -33.18 -16.31 -4.42
CA ALA A 184 -33.02 -17.74 -4.22
C ALA A 184 -31.77 -18.12 -3.40
N LEU A 185 -30.83 -17.18 -3.22
CA LEU A 185 -29.60 -17.40 -2.45
C LEU A 185 -29.82 -17.17 -0.95
N PRO A 186 -29.07 -17.89 -0.09
CA PRO A 186 -29.14 -17.73 1.35
C PRO A 186 -28.70 -16.32 1.78
N LEU A 187 -29.33 -15.81 2.83
CA LEU A 187 -29.09 -14.46 3.35
C LEU A 187 -28.17 -14.43 4.57
N GLY A 188 -28.05 -15.55 5.29
CA GLY A 188 -27.36 -15.62 6.57
C GLY A 188 -28.31 -15.41 7.74
N SER A 189 -28.31 -16.36 8.67
CA SER A 189 -29.15 -16.36 9.89
C SER A 189 -28.56 -15.55 11.04
N ILE A 190 -27.33 -15.05 10.89
CA ILE A 190 -26.63 -14.22 11.88
C ILE A 190 -26.38 -12.86 11.26
N VAL A 191 -26.84 -11.79 11.91
CA VAL A 191 -26.45 -10.41 11.56
C VAL A 191 -25.29 -9.99 12.45
N PHE A 192 -24.28 -9.37 11.84
CA PHE A 192 -23.19 -8.76 12.58
C PHE A 192 -23.04 -7.29 12.21
N ASN A 193 -23.00 -6.44 13.23
CA ASN A 193 -22.74 -5.01 13.09
C ASN A 193 -21.74 -4.56 14.17
N TYR A 194 -20.78 -3.72 13.78
CA TYR A 194 -19.86 -3.06 14.69
C TYR A 194 -19.99 -1.53 14.53
N LEU A 195 -20.53 -0.88 15.55
CA LEU A 195 -20.89 0.55 15.57
C LEU A 195 -19.67 1.47 15.72
N GLY A 196 -18.50 0.93 16.05
CA GLY A 196 -17.29 1.72 16.30
C GLY A 196 -17.05 2.03 17.78
N GLN A 197 -16.24 3.08 18.01
CA GLN A 197 -15.85 3.56 19.32
C GLN A 197 -16.56 4.88 19.62
N PHE A 198 -17.27 4.95 20.76
CA PHE A 198 -18.06 6.13 21.12
C PHE A 198 -17.34 7.11 22.06
N ASP A 199 -16.27 6.68 22.72
CA ASP A 199 -15.55 7.46 23.76
C ASP A 199 -15.04 8.81 23.23
N GLY A 200 -14.46 8.84 22.03
CA GLY A 200 -13.91 10.07 21.45
C GLY A 200 -14.95 11.10 20.99
N THR A 201 -16.21 10.69 20.77
CA THR A 201 -17.23 11.58 20.15
C THR A 201 -18.02 12.38 21.20
N PHE A 202 -18.24 11.79 22.38
CA PHE A 202 -19.08 12.38 23.41
C PHE A 202 -18.30 13.06 24.54
N ASP A 203 -17.03 12.70 24.73
CA ASP A 203 -16.16 13.28 25.77
C ASP A 203 -15.39 14.53 25.29
N ALA A 204 -15.61 14.97 24.04
CA ALA A 204 -14.98 16.17 23.51
C ALA A 204 -15.51 17.43 24.22
N PRO A 205 -14.67 18.45 24.52
CA PRO A 205 -15.11 19.69 25.19
C PRO A 205 -16.22 20.45 24.45
N GLU A 206 -16.36 20.21 23.15
CA GLU A 206 -17.36 20.82 22.26
C GLU A 206 -18.54 19.88 21.94
N ALA A 207 -18.65 18.73 22.61
CA ALA A 207 -19.74 17.79 22.37
C ALA A 207 -21.10 18.41 22.71
N LEU A 208 -21.93 18.60 21.67
CA LEU A 208 -23.28 19.18 21.82
C LEU A 208 -24.30 18.18 22.38
N PHE A 209 -24.01 16.88 22.30
CA PHE A 209 -24.87 15.79 22.76
C PHE A 209 -24.06 14.79 23.58
N THR A 210 -24.67 14.27 24.64
CA THR A 210 -24.10 13.18 25.46
C THR A 210 -25.11 12.02 25.54
N PRO A 211 -24.65 10.77 25.67
CA PRO A 211 -25.55 9.64 25.88
C PRO A 211 -26.34 9.80 27.19
N SER A 212 -27.66 9.59 27.13
CA SER A 212 -28.48 9.45 28.34
C SER A 212 -28.63 7.99 28.72
N ALA A 213 -28.63 7.70 30.02
CA ALA A 213 -29.01 6.41 30.57
C ALA A 213 -30.53 6.21 30.61
N ASP A 214 -31.31 7.25 30.28
CA ASP A 214 -32.77 7.18 30.22
C ASP A 214 -33.22 6.20 29.15
N SER A 215 -34.30 5.47 29.45
CA SER A 215 -34.94 4.60 28.47
C SER A 215 -35.55 5.42 27.34
N SER A 216 -35.19 5.07 26.10
CA SER A 216 -35.86 5.60 24.89
C SER A 216 -37.21 4.94 24.60
N GLY A 217 -37.63 3.97 25.42
CA GLY A 217 -38.80 3.14 25.16
C GLY A 217 -38.57 2.09 24.07
N ALA A 218 -39.64 1.43 23.65
CA ALA A 218 -39.57 0.42 22.59
C ALA A 218 -39.48 1.11 21.22
N SER A 219 -38.36 0.92 20.51
CA SER A 219 -38.17 1.45 19.15
C SER A 219 -39.04 0.77 18.09
N GLN A 220 -39.61 -0.40 18.41
CA GLN A 220 -40.43 -1.21 17.50
C GLN A 220 -41.61 -1.83 18.25
N SER A 221 -42.64 -2.24 17.50
CA SER A 221 -43.78 -3.01 18.04
C SER A 221 -43.31 -4.37 18.58
N ALA A 222 -43.93 -4.84 19.67
CA ALA A 222 -43.68 -6.17 20.22
C ALA A 222 -43.99 -7.31 19.22
N ALA A 223 -44.90 -7.06 18.26
CA ALA A 223 -45.24 -7.99 17.20
C ALA A 223 -44.34 -7.87 15.95
N ALA A 224 -43.42 -6.90 15.91
CA ALA A 224 -42.51 -6.74 14.78
C ALA A 224 -41.58 -7.97 14.68
N PRO A 225 -41.22 -8.42 13.46
CA PRO A 225 -40.26 -9.49 13.29
C PRO A 225 -38.87 -9.06 13.77
N LEU A 226 -38.13 -10.00 14.35
CA LEU A 226 -36.70 -9.85 14.55
C LEU A 226 -35.98 -9.77 13.21
N ALA A 227 -34.88 -9.03 13.15
CA ALA A 227 -34.12 -8.85 11.92
C ALA A 227 -33.52 -10.17 11.40
N ALA A 228 -33.14 -11.06 12.30
CA ALA A 228 -32.62 -12.41 12.03
C ALA A 228 -32.77 -13.29 13.29
N PRO A 229 -32.61 -14.62 13.15
CA PRO A 229 -32.55 -15.53 14.31
C PRO A 229 -31.56 -15.11 15.40
N ILE A 230 -30.37 -14.64 15.00
CA ILE A 230 -29.36 -14.06 15.91
C ILE A 230 -28.86 -12.74 15.33
N SER A 231 -28.82 -11.69 16.15
CA SER A 231 -28.24 -10.39 15.81
C SER A 231 -27.16 -10.03 16.81
N ILE A 232 -25.98 -9.68 16.33
CA ILE A 232 -24.81 -9.32 17.13
C ILE A 232 -24.48 -7.86 16.83
N ASN A 233 -24.58 -7.00 17.84
CA ASN A 233 -24.24 -5.59 17.73
C ASN A 233 -23.10 -5.26 18.70
N GLY A 234 -21.96 -4.86 18.16
CA GLY A 234 -20.76 -4.52 18.92
C GLY A 234 -20.50 -3.02 18.97
N GLN A 235 -20.01 -2.55 20.11
CA GLN A 235 -19.53 -1.18 20.29
C GLN A 235 -18.42 -1.14 21.33
N VAL A 236 -17.61 -0.09 21.31
CA VAL A 236 -16.66 0.23 22.39
C VAL A 236 -17.15 1.46 23.13
N TYR A 237 -17.28 1.32 24.44
CA TYR A 237 -17.67 2.39 25.35
C TYR A 237 -16.92 2.25 26.68
N ALA A 238 -16.45 3.36 27.24
CA ALA A 238 -15.57 3.42 28.41
C ALA A 238 -14.33 2.51 28.28
N GLY A 239 -13.77 2.42 27.08
CA GLY A 239 -12.62 1.58 26.78
C GLY A 239 -12.91 0.08 26.73
N GLU A 240 -14.16 -0.37 26.86
CA GLU A 240 -14.53 -1.79 26.87
C GLU A 240 -15.36 -2.17 25.64
N LEU A 241 -14.98 -3.26 24.98
CA LEU A 241 -15.75 -3.84 23.89
C LEU A 241 -16.94 -4.61 24.47
N ARG A 242 -18.14 -4.25 24.02
CA ARG A 242 -19.39 -4.92 24.39
C ARG A 242 -20.13 -5.35 23.14
N LEU A 243 -20.45 -6.64 23.03
CA LEU A 243 -21.29 -7.20 21.98
C LEU A 243 -22.58 -7.74 22.56
N SER A 244 -23.72 -7.20 22.12
CA SER A 244 -25.05 -7.69 22.47
C SER A 244 -25.53 -8.70 21.45
N TRP A 245 -25.83 -9.91 21.91
CA TRP A 245 -26.40 -11.01 21.13
C TRP A 245 -27.89 -11.04 21.38
N THR A 246 -28.70 -10.58 20.42
CA THR A 246 -30.16 -10.60 20.51
C THR A 246 -30.72 -11.73 19.67
N PHE A 247 -31.62 -12.52 20.24
CA PHE A 247 -32.19 -13.71 19.63
C PHE A 247 -33.61 -13.96 20.16
N SER A 248 -34.36 -14.84 19.50
CA SER A 248 -35.66 -15.25 20.02
C SER A 248 -35.51 -16.35 21.08
N GLY A 249 -35.94 -16.06 22.32
CA GLY A 249 -36.07 -17.05 23.39
C GLY A 249 -37.13 -18.12 23.14
N ALA A 250 -37.96 -17.96 22.11
CA ALA A 250 -38.87 -19.01 21.66
C ALA A 250 -38.18 -20.02 20.74
N VAL A 251 -37.00 -19.70 20.18
CA VAL A 251 -36.25 -20.54 19.22
C VAL A 251 -34.97 -21.09 19.84
N PHE A 252 -34.29 -20.29 20.67
CA PHE A 252 -33.07 -20.68 21.36
C PHE A 252 -33.23 -20.54 22.87
N GLU A 253 -32.75 -21.53 23.61
CA GLU A 253 -32.55 -21.42 25.05
C GLU A 253 -31.47 -20.35 25.33
N ARG A 254 -31.64 -19.61 26.43
CA ARG A 254 -30.69 -18.56 26.79
C ARG A 254 -29.28 -19.13 27.02
N GLU A 255 -29.22 -20.32 27.60
CA GLU A 255 -28.02 -21.08 27.89
C GLU A 255 -27.25 -21.45 26.61
N THR A 256 -27.95 -21.77 25.52
CA THR A 256 -27.35 -22.08 24.22
C THR A 256 -26.60 -20.88 23.68
N VAL A 257 -27.24 -19.71 23.65
CA VAL A 257 -26.60 -18.49 23.12
C VAL A 257 -25.57 -17.91 24.10
N GLN A 258 -25.76 -18.07 25.41
CA GLN A 258 -24.76 -17.68 26.40
C GLN A 258 -23.46 -18.47 26.21
N ARG A 259 -23.54 -19.79 26.01
CA ARG A 259 -22.36 -20.62 25.72
C ARG A 259 -21.63 -20.14 24.47
N LEU A 260 -22.37 -19.81 23.41
CA LEU A 260 -21.81 -19.27 22.17
C LEU A 260 -21.10 -17.91 22.39
N ALA A 261 -21.70 -17.03 23.19
CA ALA A 261 -21.14 -15.74 23.56
C ALA A 261 -19.86 -15.87 24.42
N ASP A 262 -19.81 -16.87 25.31
CA ASP A 262 -18.64 -17.18 26.14
C ASP A 262 -17.51 -17.80 25.30
N GLU A 263 -17.83 -18.75 24.41
CA GLU A 263 -16.88 -19.31 23.45
C GLU A 263 -16.30 -18.25 22.52
N TYR A 264 -17.12 -17.29 22.08
CA TYR A 264 -16.67 -16.14 21.29
C TYR A 264 -15.73 -15.22 22.07
N ALA A 265 -16.00 -14.97 23.36
CA ALA A 265 -15.10 -14.21 24.22
C ALA A 265 -13.73 -14.90 24.36
N ALA A 266 -13.74 -16.22 24.59
CA ALA A 266 -12.52 -17.02 24.70
C ALA A 266 -11.73 -17.04 23.38
N GLU A 267 -12.40 -17.16 22.23
CA GLU A 267 -11.76 -17.13 20.92
C GLU A 267 -11.11 -15.77 20.63
N LEU A 268 -11.78 -14.66 20.98
CA LEU A 268 -11.19 -13.32 20.87
C LEU A 268 -9.93 -13.18 21.73
N GLN A 269 -9.95 -13.68 22.97
CA GLN A 269 -8.76 -13.65 23.84
C GLN A 269 -7.60 -14.45 23.24
N GLN A 270 -7.87 -15.60 22.63
CA GLN A 270 -6.84 -16.40 21.94
C GLN A 270 -6.26 -15.66 20.73
N LEU A 271 -7.10 -15.03 19.91
CA LEU A 271 -6.65 -14.24 18.77
C LEU A 271 -5.81 -13.03 19.20
N ILE A 272 -6.22 -12.34 20.25
CA ILE A 272 -5.47 -11.21 20.81
C ILE A 272 -4.09 -11.69 21.26
N ALA A 273 -4.03 -12.73 22.11
CA ALA A 273 -2.78 -13.27 22.63
C ALA A 273 -1.83 -13.73 21.50
N HIS A 274 -2.37 -14.38 20.46
CA HIS A 274 -1.63 -14.77 19.26
C HIS A 274 -1.04 -13.56 18.53
N CYS A 275 -1.85 -12.54 18.26
CA CYS A 275 -1.41 -11.36 17.51
C CYS A 275 -0.44 -10.47 18.30
N THR A 276 -0.49 -10.49 19.64
CA THR A 276 0.43 -9.72 20.48
C THR A 276 1.73 -10.46 20.79
N THR A 277 1.90 -11.70 20.30
CA THR A 277 3.13 -12.47 20.50
C THR A 277 4.26 -11.92 19.63
N GLU A 278 5.44 -11.69 20.22
CA GLU A 278 6.61 -11.16 19.50
C GLU A 278 7.01 -12.07 18.32
N GLY A 279 7.30 -11.46 17.17
CA GLY A 279 7.68 -12.16 15.94
C GLY A 279 6.51 -12.73 15.13
N VAL A 280 5.27 -12.72 15.66
CA VAL A 280 4.08 -13.07 14.89
C VAL A 280 3.79 -11.96 13.89
N ALA A 281 3.95 -12.27 12.61
CA ALA A 281 3.58 -11.38 11.53
C ALA A 281 3.13 -12.17 10.30
N GLY A 282 2.16 -11.63 9.58
CA GLY A 282 1.69 -12.18 8.32
C GLY A 282 1.26 -11.09 7.35
N VAL A 283 1.32 -11.44 6.07
CA VAL A 283 0.91 -10.58 4.97
C VAL A 283 0.09 -11.38 3.96
N THR A 284 -0.82 -10.68 3.31
CA THR A 284 -1.81 -11.22 2.37
C THR A 284 -1.77 -10.46 1.05
N PRO A 285 -2.23 -11.03 -0.08
CA PRO A 285 -2.25 -10.36 -1.38
C PRO A 285 -2.88 -8.96 -1.38
N SER A 286 -3.97 -8.76 -0.63
CA SER A 286 -4.61 -7.44 -0.53
C SER A 286 -3.73 -6.35 0.11
N ASP A 287 -2.65 -6.72 0.83
CA ASP A 287 -1.69 -5.75 1.37
C ASP A 287 -0.80 -5.13 0.28
N PHE A 288 -0.63 -5.83 -0.85
CA PHE A 288 0.30 -5.46 -1.93
C PHE A 288 -0.35 -5.61 -3.32
N PRO A 289 -1.41 -4.85 -3.62
CA PRO A 289 -2.20 -5.03 -4.84
C PRO A 289 -1.38 -4.86 -6.13
N LEU A 290 -0.34 -4.01 -6.11
CA LEU A 290 0.53 -3.78 -7.27
C LEU A 290 1.43 -4.97 -7.60
N ALA A 291 1.76 -5.82 -6.62
CA ALA A 291 2.64 -6.98 -6.79
C ALA A 291 1.95 -8.16 -7.50
N ARG A 292 0.60 -8.26 -7.39
CA ARG A 292 -0.23 -9.31 -8.01
C ARG A 292 0.25 -10.74 -7.70
N LEU A 293 0.70 -10.97 -6.46
CA LEU A 293 1.16 -12.28 -6.01
C LEU A 293 0.02 -13.10 -5.40
N SER A 294 0.09 -14.42 -5.57
CA SER A 294 -0.69 -15.35 -4.76
C SER A 294 -0.16 -15.41 -3.32
N GLN A 295 -0.99 -15.93 -2.39
CA GLN A 295 -0.54 -16.19 -1.02
C GLN A 295 0.68 -17.12 -0.99
N SER A 296 0.74 -18.13 -1.86
CA SER A 296 1.87 -19.06 -1.92
C SER A 296 3.17 -18.39 -2.38
N GLN A 297 3.08 -17.46 -3.34
CA GLN A 297 4.23 -16.67 -3.79
C GLN A 297 4.72 -15.72 -2.69
N LEU A 298 3.80 -15.04 -1.98
CA LEU A 298 4.14 -14.17 -0.85
C LEU A 298 4.84 -14.94 0.28
N SER A 299 4.30 -16.11 0.65
CA SER A 299 4.90 -16.96 1.69
C SER A 299 6.25 -17.56 1.30
N SER A 300 6.59 -17.58 0.00
CA SER A 300 7.89 -18.07 -0.50
C SER A 300 8.98 -17.01 -0.55
N LEU A 301 8.67 -15.74 -0.26
CA LEU A 301 9.64 -14.67 -0.26
C LEU A 301 10.73 -14.93 0.80
N PRO A 302 12.02 -14.66 0.49
CA PRO A 302 13.12 -14.84 1.44
C PRO A 302 13.21 -13.73 2.51
N ILE A 303 12.09 -13.06 2.79
CA ILE A 303 11.99 -11.93 3.71
C ILE A 303 10.82 -12.20 4.65
N SER A 304 11.03 -12.03 5.96
CA SER A 304 9.96 -12.24 6.94
C SER A 304 8.83 -11.23 6.74
N ALA A 305 7.58 -11.69 6.82
CA ALA A 305 6.38 -10.87 6.63
C ALA A 305 6.38 -9.56 7.46
N GLY A 306 6.88 -9.63 8.70
CA GLY A 306 6.98 -8.47 9.60
C GLY A 306 7.95 -7.40 9.11
N GLN A 307 8.95 -7.75 8.30
CA GLN A 307 9.94 -6.81 7.75
C GLN A 307 9.46 -6.12 6.48
N ILE A 308 8.43 -6.64 5.81
CA ILE A 308 7.91 -6.05 4.58
C ILE A 308 7.03 -4.86 4.95
N GLU A 309 7.29 -3.69 4.36
CA GLU A 309 6.43 -2.51 4.40
C GLU A 309 5.54 -2.45 3.17
N ASP A 310 6.14 -2.58 1.98
CA ASP A 310 5.45 -2.54 0.69
C ASP A 310 6.13 -3.45 -0.33
N LEU A 311 5.39 -3.80 -1.39
CA LEU A 311 5.84 -4.70 -2.43
C LEU A 311 5.18 -4.35 -3.77
N TYR A 312 5.97 -4.17 -4.82
CA TYR A 312 5.49 -3.83 -6.15
C TYR A 312 6.53 -4.16 -7.22
N PRO A 313 6.15 -4.30 -8.51
CA PRO A 313 7.10 -4.61 -9.57
C PRO A 313 8.05 -3.44 -9.87
N LEU A 314 9.21 -3.76 -10.44
CA LEU A 314 10.20 -2.77 -10.85
C LEU A 314 9.71 -1.96 -12.05
N ALA A 315 10.11 -0.69 -12.11
CA ALA A 315 10.04 0.08 -13.34
C ALA A 315 10.95 -0.56 -14.43
N PRO A 316 10.64 -0.44 -15.73
CA PRO A 316 11.42 -1.04 -16.82
C PRO A 316 12.93 -0.71 -16.77
N MET A 317 13.27 0.52 -16.41
CA MET A 317 14.68 0.93 -16.24
C MET A 317 15.36 0.17 -15.10
N GLN A 318 14.67 0.00 -13.96
CA GLN A 318 15.19 -0.78 -12.84
C GLN A 318 15.32 -2.26 -13.22
N GLN A 319 14.40 -2.81 -14.03
CA GLN A 319 14.50 -4.19 -14.53
C GLN A 319 15.74 -4.38 -15.40
N GLY A 320 16.02 -3.42 -16.29
CA GLY A 320 17.25 -3.40 -17.08
C GLY A 320 18.50 -3.37 -16.20
N MET A 321 18.57 -2.44 -15.24
CA MET A 321 19.69 -2.35 -14.30
C MET A 321 19.87 -3.63 -13.47
N LEU A 322 18.78 -4.21 -12.96
CA LEU A 322 18.81 -5.48 -12.23
C LEU A 322 19.39 -6.61 -13.10
N PHE A 323 18.96 -6.69 -14.36
CA PHE A 323 19.50 -7.67 -15.32
C PHE A 323 21.00 -7.45 -15.51
N HIS A 324 21.45 -6.24 -15.85
CA HIS A 324 22.87 -5.97 -16.07
C HIS A 324 23.72 -6.29 -14.83
N THR A 325 23.29 -5.87 -13.63
CA THR A 325 24.02 -6.15 -12.39
C THR A 325 24.14 -7.65 -12.09
N LEU A 326 23.16 -8.48 -12.47
CA LEU A 326 23.20 -9.92 -12.25
C LEU A 326 24.02 -10.69 -13.31
N PHE A 327 24.16 -10.14 -14.52
CA PHE A 327 24.82 -10.81 -15.64
C PHE A 327 26.27 -10.35 -15.88
N GLU A 328 26.64 -9.13 -15.49
CA GLU A 328 27.99 -8.60 -15.68
C GLU A 328 28.95 -9.09 -14.59
N GLN A 329 30.12 -9.62 -14.99
CA GLN A 329 31.19 -10.04 -14.07
C GLN A 329 32.05 -8.87 -13.57
N GLU A 330 32.07 -7.75 -14.29
CA GLU A 330 32.77 -6.53 -13.86
C GLU A 330 31.85 -5.68 -12.98
N ALA A 331 32.03 -5.77 -11.66
CA ALA A 331 31.32 -4.92 -10.72
C ALA A 331 31.63 -3.43 -11.00
N GLY A 332 30.60 -2.59 -11.17
CA GLY A 332 30.77 -1.14 -11.07
C GLY A 332 29.93 -0.24 -11.95
N ASN A 333 29.33 -0.72 -13.04
CA ASN A 333 28.64 0.16 -14.01
C ASN A 333 27.47 0.96 -13.40
N TYR A 334 26.82 0.41 -12.37
CA TYR A 334 25.72 1.06 -11.66
C TYR A 334 26.07 1.42 -10.21
N ILE A 335 27.36 1.48 -9.85
CA ILE A 335 27.80 1.88 -8.52
C ILE A 335 28.29 3.32 -8.58
N ASN A 336 27.56 4.21 -7.91
CA ASN A 336 27.94 5.59 -7.75
C ASN A 336 28.71 5.75 -6.44
N GLN A 337 29.94 6.27 -6.53
CA GLN A 337 30.76 6.61 -5.36
C GLN A 337 31.16 8.07 -5.39
N MET A 338 30.88 8.78 -4.30
CA MET A 338 31.24 10.18 -4.09
C MET A 338 32.24 10.29 -2.95
N ARG A 339 33.29 11.09 -3.16
CA ARG A 339 34.36 11.34 -2.19
C ARG A 339 34.48 12.83 -1.92
N ILE A 340 34.38 13.23 -0.65
CA ILE A 340 34.44 14.64 -0.25
C ILE A 340 35.34 14.78 0.97
N GLU A 341 36.25 15.74 0.95
CA GLU A 341 36.98 16.17 2.14
C GLU A 341 36.14 17.18 2.93
N VAL A 342 35.98 16.95 4.24
CA VAL A 342 35.16 17.79 5.11
C VAL A 342 35.91 18.12 6.40
N SER A 343 35.82 19.37 6.82
CA SER A 343 36.34 19.86 8.10
C SER A 343 35.20 20.21 9.07
N GLY A 344 35.42 19.99 10.37
CA GLY A 344 34.48 20.36 11.43
C GLY A 344 33.20 19.53 11.51
N LEU A 345 33.25 18.26 11.06
CA LEU A 345 32.10 17.35 11.05
C LEU A 345 31.79 16.79 12.45
N ASP A 346 30.56 16.92 12.91
CA ASP A 346 30.00 16.16 14.03
C ASP A 346 29.51 14.80 13.50
N VAL A 347 30.33 13.76 13.68
CA VAL A 347 30.09 12.44 13.10
C VAL A 347 28.82 11.76 13.65
N PRO A 348 28.55 11.74 14.97
CA PRO A 348 27.28 11.21 15.50
C PRO A 348 26.05 11.91 14.94
N ARG A 349 26.06 13.25 14.86
CA ARG A 349 24.94 14.03 14.33
C ARG A 349 24.75 13.77 12.83
N PHE A 350 25.84 13.62 12.08
CA PHE A 350 25.78 13.29 10.66
C PHE A 350 25.22 11.89 10.41
N ARG A 351 25.64 10.89 11.22
CA ARG A 351 25.07 9.54 11.18
C ARG A 351 23.57 9.55 11.46
N ALA A 352 23.12 10.30 12.47
CA ALA A 352 21.71 10.43 12.80
C ALA A 352 20.91 11.09 11.66
N ALA A 353 21.47 12.11 10.99
CA ALA A 353 20.85 12.75 9.84
C ALA A 353 20.66 11.78 8.65
N TRP A 354 21.65 10.92 8.38
CA TRP A 354 21.53 9.86 7.36
C TRP A 354 20.48 8.82 7.73
N GLN A 355 20.47 8.34 8.98
CA GLN A 355 19.46 7.39 9.45
C GLN A 355 18.05 7.96 9.28
N ALA A 356 17.81 9.19 9.75
CA ALA A 356 16.51 9.85 9.62
C ALA A 356 16.08 10.09 8.17
N THR A 357 17.05 10.25 7.26
CA THR A 357 16.77 10.36 5.82
C THR A 357 16.39 9.00 5.23
N LEU A 358 17.12 7.94 5.60
CA LEU A 358 16.83 6.57 5.20
C LEU A 358 15.43 6.13 5.68
N ASP A 359 15.07 6.45 6.92
CA ASP A 359 13.74 6.14 7.47
C ASP A 359 12.61 6.87 6.73
N ALA A 360 12.87 8.10 6.27
CA ALA A 360 11.89 8.93 5.60
C ALA A 360 11.60 8.52 4.14
N HIS A 361 12.52 7.81 3.49
CA HIS A 361 12.45 7.51 2.06
C HIS A 361 12.39 5.99 1.79
N GLU A 362 11.21 5.48 1.43
CA GLU A 362 10.94 4.05 1.14
C GLU A 362 11.94 3.44 0.14
N VAL A 363 12.34 4.19 -0.89
CA VAL A 363 13.30 3.71 -1.90
C VAL A 363 14.65 3.35 -1.29
N LEU A 364 15.12 4.07 -0.27
CA LEU A 364 16.42 3.82 0.38
C LEU A 364 16.43 2.55 1.23
N ARG A 365 15.23 2.08 1.62
CA ARG A 365 15.00 0.84 2.36
C ARG A 365 14.63 -0.34 1.45
N SER A 366 14.80 -0.18 0.14
CA SER A 366 14.35 -1.18 -0.83
C SER A 366 15.40 -2.26 -1.12
N ALA A 367 14.90 -3.49 -1.32
CA ALA A 367 15.61 -4.64 -1.87
C ALA A 367 14.89 -5.14 -3.14
N PHE A 368 15.55 -5.95 -3.95
CA PHE A 368 15.08 -6.39 -5.26
C PHE A 368 15.13 -7.91 -5.40
N ILE A 369 13.98 -8.51 -5.70
CA ILE A 369 13.81 -9.95 -5.82
C ILE A 369 13.67 -10.33 -7.30
N SER A 370 14.67 -11.04 -7.83
CA SER A 370 14.78 -11.36 -9.26
C SER A 370 14.25 -12.74 -9.68
N HIS A 371 14.04 -13.65 -8.74
CA HIS A 371 13.60 -15.03 -9.04
C HIS A 371 12.09 -15.15 -9.31
N LEU A 372 11.33 -14.08 -9.10
CA LEU A 372 9.91 -13.98 -9.46
C LEU A 372 9.75 -13.27 -10.80
N GLN A 373 8.62 -13.52 -11.46
CA GLN A 373 8.24 -12.86 -12.72
C GLN A 373 6.87 -12.19 -12.56
N PRO A 374 6.79 -10.85 -12.64
CA PRO A 374 7.93 -9.91 -12.78
C PRO A 374 8.82 -9.86 -11.53
N ALA A 375 10.05 -9.37 -11.68
CA ALA A 375 10.91 -9.05 -10.54
C ALA A 375 10.24 -7.98 -9.66
N LEU A 376 10.52 -8.01 -8.37
CA LEU A 376 9.84 -7.18 -7.36
C LEU A 376 10.80 -6.29 -6.58
N GLN A 377 10.34 -5.10 -6.26
CA GLN A 377 10.94 -4.20 -5.29
C GLN A 377 10.19 -4.39 -3.96
N VAL A 378 10.94 -4.74 -2.91
CA VAL A 378 10.45 -4.92 -1.55
C VAL A 378 10.92 -3.73 -0.73
N VAL A 379 10.00 -2.98 -0.14
CA VAL A 379 10.34 -1.93 0.83
C VAL A 379 10.40 -2.57 2.22
N LEU A 380 11.54 -2.43 2.90
CA LEU A 380 11.75 -2.97 4.25
C LEU A 380 11.34 -1.96 5.31
N ARG A 381 10.62 -2.37 6.36
CA ARG A 381 10.16 -1.49 7.45
C ARG A 381 11.32 -0.78 8.15
N ASP A 382 12.23 -1.56 8.70
CA ASP A 382 13.32 -1.05 9.53
C ASP A 382 14.66 -1.47 8.94
N VAL A 383 15.49 -0.48 8.62
CA VAL A 383 16.84 -0.70 8.09
C VAL A 383 17.80 0.26 8.77
N ARG A 384 18.95 -0.26 9.20
CA ARG A 384 20.01 0.56 9.80
C ARG A 384 20.95 1.07 8.72
N MET A 385 21.31 2.34 8.77
CA MET A 385 22.27 2.96 7.88
C MET A 385 23.65 2.28 8.01
N PRO A 386 24.17 1.62 6.95
CA PRO A 386 25.51 1.06 6.98
C PRO A 386 26.53 2.19 7.05
N PHE A 387 27.19 2.30 8.20
CA PHE A 387 28.08 3.40 8.53
C PHE A 387 29.37 2.87 9.11
N VAL A 388 30.49 3.24 8.50
CA VAL A 388 31.83 2.89 8.96
C VAL A 388 32.58 4.16 9.35
N GLU A 389 33.25 4.13 10.51
CA GLU A 389 34.12 5.19 10.98
C GLU A 389 35.51 4.61 11.22
N LEU A 390 36.53 5.15 10.53
CA LEU A 390 37.90 4.65 10.61
C LEU A 390 38.87 5.79 10.85
N ASP A 391 39.95 5.50 11.57
CA ASP A 391 41.07 6.42 11.72
C ASP A 391 42.09 6.18 10.61
N ALA A 392 42.20 7.14 9.69
CA ALA A 392 43.17 7.13 8.60
C ALA A 392 44.42 7.97 8.93
N ARG A 393 44.53 8.53 10.14
CA ARG A 393 45.73 9.25 10.57
C ARG A 393 46.91 8.28 10.61
N GLY A 394 47.99 8.61 9.92
CA GLY A 394 49.20 7.79 9.84
C GLY A 394 49.17 6.67 8.80
N GLN A 395 48.12 6.58 7.98
CA GLN A 395 48.10 5.68 6.81
C GLN A 395 48.99 6.20 5.67
N SER A 396 49.41 5.32 4.76
CA SER A 396 50.24 5.66 3.61
C SER A 396 49.50 6.56 2.60
N SER A 397 50.27 7.32 1.80
CA SER A 397 49.71 8.04 0.66
C SER A 397 49.06 7.06 -0.32
N GLY A 398 47.80 7.30 -0.69
CA GLY A 398 47.00 6.42 -1.55
C GLY A 398 46.18 5.35 -0.80
N TRP A 399 46.30 5.21 0.52
CA TRP A 399 45.50 4.25 1.29
C TRP A 399 43.99 4.53 1.16
N ILE A 400 43.59 5.80 1.21
CA ILE A 400 42.19 6.21 1.06
C ILE A 400 41.66 5.85 -0.33
N ASP A 401 42.48 5.99 -1.38
CA ASP A 401 42.10 5.62 -2.75
C ASP A 401 41.88 4.11 -2.85
N GLN A 402 42.82 3.32 -2.32
CA GLN A 402 42.71 1.86 -2.28
C GLN A 402 41.50 1.40 -1.48
N TRP A 403 41.22 2.04 -0.34
CA TRP A 403 40.04 1.75 0.47
C TRP A 403 38.76 2.06 -0.29
N ALA A 404 38.69 3.22 -0.95
CA ALA A 404 37.53 3.63 -1.73
C ALA A 404 37.27 2.69 -2.92
N ASP A 405 38.33 2.29 -3.64
CA ASP A 405 38.23 1.34 -4.74
C ASP A 405 37.81 -0.06 -4.26
N ALA A 406 38.37 -0.53 -3.15
CA ALA A 406 37.96 -1.80 -2.55
C ALA A 406 36.49 -1.77 -2.10
N ASP A 407 36.05 -0.67 -1.47
CA ASP A 407 34.65 -0.45 -1.12
C ASP A 407 33.78 -0.47 -2.38
N ARG A 408 34.15 0.22 -3.46
CA ARG A 408 33.38 0.23 -4.71
C ARG A 408 33.30 -1.17 -5.34
N GLN A 409 34.40 -1.92 -5.35
CA GLN A 409 34.49 -3.26 -5.92
C GLN A 409 33.70 -4.31 -5.13
N GLN A 410 33.47 -4.08 -3.82
CA GLN A 410 32.63 -4.97 -3.01
C GLN A 410 31.21 -5.11 -3.58
N GLY A 411 30.71 -4.10 -4.29
CA GLY A 411 29.38 -4.17 -4.91
C GLY A 411 28.23 -4.10 -3.90
N PHE A 412 27.07 -4.57 -4.34
CA PHE A 412 25.86 -4.74 -3.55
C PHE A 412 25.16 -6.05 -3.96
N ASP A 413 24.67 -6.80 -2.99
CA ASP A 413 23.65 -7.83 -3.24
C ASP A 413 22.29 -7.12 -3.29
N LEU A 414 21.69 -7.08 -4.48
CA LEU A 414 20.42 -6.38 -4.68
C LEU A 414 19.26 -7.00 -3.90
N ALA A 415 19.37 -8.27 -3.49
CA ALA A 415 18.36 -8.92 -2.65
C ALA A 415 18.45 -8.53 -1.16
N GLN A 416 19.52 -7.82 -0.76
CA GLN A 416 19.79 -7.45 0.63
C GLN A 416 19.97 -5.93 0.77
N GLY A 417 18.88 -5.24 1.12
CA GLY A 417 18.90 -3.81 1.42
C GLY A 417 19.62 -3.49 2.75
N PRO A 418 20.11 -2.24 2.93
CA PRO A 418 20.01 -1.11 2.02
C PRO A 418 21.16 -1.10 0.99
N LEU A 419 20.87 -0.59 -0.21
CA LEU A 419 21.86 -0.52 -1.31
C LEU A 419 22.65 0.80 -1.32
N LEU A 420 22.97 1.29 -0.13
CA LEU A 420 23.83 2.45 0.10
C LEU A 420 24.63 2.28 1.38
N ARG A 421 25.80 2.91 1.44
CA ARG A 421 26.68 2.91 2.61
C ARG A 421 27.51 4.18 2.68
N LEU A 422 27.95 4.51 3.90
CA LEU A 422 28.75 5.69 4.18
C LEU A 422 29.98 5.31 5.00
N ALA A 423 31.13 5.85 4.63
CA ALA A 423 32.34 5.80 5.43
C ALA A 423 32.84 7.20 5.77
N VAL A 424 33.29 7.36 7.01
CA VAL A 424 33.92 8.56 7.54
C VAL A 424 35.32 8.19 7.98
N LEU A 425 36.33 8.61 7.20
CA LEU A 425 37.72 8.32 7.46
C LEU A 425 38.37 9.56 8.07
N ARG A 426 38.79 9.50 9.34
CA ARG A 426 39.43 10.63 10.01
C ARG A 426 40.85 10.83 9.47
N THR A 427 41.11 11.97 8.85
CA THR A 427 42.42 12.31 8.26
C THR A 427 43.25 13.25 9.14
N GLY A 428 42.62 13.87 10.14
CA GLY A 428 43.24 14.77 11.10
C GLY A 428 42.33 15.04 12.30
N GLU A 429 42.67 16.03 13.15
CA GLU A 429 41.88 16.27 14.37
C GLU A 429 40.43 16.69 14.07
N GLN A 430 40.25 17.49 13.02
CA GLN A 430 38.96 18.03 12.57
C GLN A 430 38.69 17.78 11.08
N SER A 431 39.54 17.00 10.40
CA SER A 431 39.42 16.71 8.97
C SER A 431 39.04 15.25 8.74
N HIS A 432 38.12 15.03 7.81
CA HIS A 432 37.59 13.73 7.45
C HIS A 432 37.50 13.59 5.93
N GLN A 433 37.69 12.37 5.43
CA GLN A 433 37.26 11.97 4.12
C GLN A 433 35.91 11.26 4.24
N LEU A 434 34.87 11.81 3.61
CA LEU A 434 33.58 11.16 3.43
C LEU A 434 33.59 10.36 2.14
N ILE A 435 33.12 9.12 2.21
CA ILE A 435 32.92 8.24 1.07
C ILE A 435 31.48 7.72 1.11
N TYR A 436 30.67 8.12 0.14
CA TYR A 436 29.30 7.68 -0.02
C TYR A 436 29.20 6.78 -1.25
N THR A 437 28.76 5.55 -1.06
CA THR A 437 28.62 4.55 -2.13
C THR A 437 27.17 4.10 -2.21
N SER A 438 26.59 4.07 -3.41
CA SER A 438 25.19 3.70 -3.63
C SER A 438 24.98 2.99 -4.96
N HIS A 439 23.94 2.16 -5.06
CA HIS A 439 23.53 1.55 -6.31
C HIS A 439 22.54 2.44 -7.08
N HIS A 440 22.76 2.63 -8.38
CA HIS A 440 21.99 3.52 -9.25
C HIS A 440 20.53 3.08 -9.43
N ILE A 441 20.21 1.82 -9.13
CA ILE A 441 18.81 1.29 -9.12
C ILE A 441 17.90 2.04 -8.13
N LEU A 442 18.48 2.66 -7.09
CA LEU A 442 17.73 3.42 -6.09
C LEU A 442 17.37 4.83 -6.58
N MET A 443 18.30 5.49 -7.29
CA MET A 443 18.20 6.93 -7.54
C MET A 443 19.01 7.39 -8.75
N ASP A 444 18.51 8.45 -9.40
CA ASP A 444 19.23 9.19 -10.45
C ASP A 444 20.08 10.34 -9.88
N GLY A 445 20.91 10.97 -10.71
CA GLY A 445 21.79 12.07 -10.28
C GLY A 445 21.06 13.27 -9.67
N TRP A 446 19.85 13.59 -10.16
CA TRP A 446 19.02 14.67 -9.62
C TRP A 446 18.54 14.36 -8.19
N SER A 447 18.10 13.11 -8.00
CA SER A 447 17.62 12.61 -6.72
C SER A 447 18.77 12.52 -5.72
N SER A 448 19.97 12.12 -6.15
CA SER A 448 21.18 12.14 -5.32
C SER A 448 21.49 13.53 -4.79
N SER A 449 21.48 14.57 -5.63
CA SER A 449 21.74 15.94 -5.18
C SER A 449 20.70 16.45 -4.17
N ARG A 450 19.41 16.13 -4.39
CA ARG A 450 18.34 16.48 -3.44
C ARG A 450 18.48 15.75 -2.12
N LEU A 451 18.81 14.46 -2.16
CA LEU A 451 19.04 13.63 -0.98
C LEU A 451 20.16 14.20 -0.11
N LEU A 452 21.29 14.53 -0.73
CA LEU A 452 22.42 15.17 -0.05
C LEU A 452 22.02 16.51 0.59
N GLY A 453 21.25 17.33 -0.12
CA GLY A 453 20.69 18.57 0.44
C GLY A 453 19.83 18.35 1.68
N GLU A 454 18.95 17.34 1.63
CA GLU A 454 18.09 16.96 2.76
C GLU A 454 18.88 16.44 3.97
N VAL A 455 19.89 15.59 3.75
CA VAL A 455 20.79 15.13 4.83
C VAL A 455 21.43 16.32 5.53
N LEU A 456 21.91 17.31 4.78
CA LEU A 456 22.52 18.51 5.34
C LEU A 456 21.52 19.39 6.09
N GLN A 457 20.28 19.49 5.60
CA GLN A 457 19.19 20.17 6.32
C GLN A 457 18.90 19.51 7.66
N ARG A 458 18.73 18.18 7.69
CA ARG A 458 18.55 17.40 8.93
C ARG A 458 19.76 17.52 9.85
N TYR A 459 20.97 17.44 9.29
CA TYR A 459 22.21 17.70 10.03
C TYR A 459 22.20 19.09 10.64
N SER A 460 21.72 20.13 9.96
CA SER A 460 21.61 21.48 10.55
C SER A 460 20.54 21.62 11.65
N GLY A 461 19.73 20.58 11.89
CA GLY A 461 18.66 20.55 12.89
C GLY A 461 17.28 20.94 12.35
N GLN A 462 17.11 20.99 11.02
CA GLN A 462 15.82 21.28 10.41
C GLN A 462 14.92 20.03 10.42
N THR A 463 13.68 20.20 10.86
CA THR A 463 12.62 19.20 10.69
C THR A 463 12.00 19.38 9.32
N LEU A 464 12.09 18.35 8.48
CA LEU A 464 11.50 18.37 7.15
C LEU A 464 10.13 17.70 7.15
N PRO A 465 9.15 18.24 6.40
CA PRO A 465 7.86 17.60 6.26
C PRO A 465 8.02 16.25 5.57
N ARG A 466 7.21 15.28 5.98
CA ARG A 466 7.16 13.98 5.31
C ARG A 466 6.64 14.16 3.89
N GLN A 467 7.33 13.56 2.92
CA GLN A 467 6.93 13.63 1.53
C GLN A 467 5.60 12.89 1.32
N VAL A 468 4.68 13.51 0.58
CA VAL A 468 3.33 12.96 0.34
C VAL A 468 3.35 11.93 -0.78
N SER A 469 4.11 12.18 -1.85
CA SER A 469 4.21 11.30 -3.01
C SER A 469 5.26 10.22 -2.80
N ARG A 470 4.88 8.96 -3.07
CA ARG A 470 5.71 7.77 -2.90
C ARG A 470 6.10 7.18 -4.26
N TYR A 471 7.18 6.41 -4.30
CA TYR A 471 7.61 5.79 -5.56
C TYR A 471 6.59 4.76 -6.07
N ARG A 472 5.85 4.09 -5.18
CA ARG A 472 4.72 3.22 -5.54
C ARG A 472 3.66 3.91 -6.40
N ASP A 473 3.43 5.21 -6.21
CA ASP A 473 2.42 5.98 -6.95
C ASP A 473 2.83 6.11 -8.42
N TYR A 474 4.14 6.28 -8.67
CA TYR A 474 4.71 6.24 -10.01
C TYR A 474 4.59 4.84 -10.65
N ILE A 475 4.83 3.77 -9.88
CA ILE A 475 4.64 2.39 -10.38
C ILE A 475 3.19 2.11 -10.74
N GLU A 476 2.25 2.56 -9.91
CA GLU A 476 0.82 2.45 -10.20
C GLU A 476 0.43 3.25 -11.45
N TRP A 477 0.89 4.50 -11.56
CA TRP A 477 0.70 5.31 -12.78
C TRP A 477 1.25 4.59 -14.00
N LEU A 478 2.44 3.99 -13.90
CA LEU A 478 3.11 3.30 -15.00
C LEU A 478 2.33 2.04 -15.44
N GLN A 479 1.76 1.29 -14.50
CA GLN A 479 0.94 0.11 -14.81
C GLN A 479 -0.36 0.44 -15.55
N ARG A 480 -0.83 1.70 -15.48
CA ARG A 480 -2.03 2.17 -16.19
C ARG A 480 -1.73 2.62 -17.63
N GLN A 481 -0.46 2.74 -18.01
CA GLN A 481 -0.07 3.20 -19.36
C GLN A 481 -0.21 2.11 -20.42
N ASP A 482 -0.56 2.49 -21.65
CA ASP A 482 -0.57 1.58 -22.81
C ASP A 482 0.85 1.36 -23.34
N ALA A 483 1.43 0.21 -23.01
CA ALA A 483 2.73 -0.20 -23.51
C ALA A 483 2.78 -0.29 -25.04
N GLY A 484 1.70 -0.74 -25.68
CA GLY A 484 1.61 -0.86 -27.13
C GLY A 484 1.58 0.51 -27.82
N LEU A 485 1.00 1.53 -27.19
CA LEU A 485 1.05 2.89 -27.71
C LEU A 485 2.48 3.45 -27.70
N SER A 486 3.21 3.23 -26.61
CA SER A 486 4.61 3.64 -26.48
C SER A 486 5.51 2.93 -27.49
N GLU A 487 5.31 1.63 -27.68
CA GLU A 487 6.06 0.83 -28.67
C GLU A 487 5.82 1.37 -30.08
N ARG A 488 4.55 1.52 -30.50
CA ARG A 488 4.20 2.05 -31.83
C ARG A 488 4.83 3.42 -32.09
N PHE A 489 4.79 4.31 -31.09
CA PHE A 489 5.43 5.62 -31.20
C PHE A 489 6.93 5.48 -31.51
N TRP A 490 7.67 4.67 -30.75
CA TRP A 490 9.11 4.52 -30.97
C TRP A 490 9.44 3.78 -32.27
N THR A 491 8.66 2.76 -32.64
CA THR A 491 8.81 2.09 -33.94
C THR A 491 8.67 3.07 -35.10
N ASP A 492 7.65 3.93 -35.07
CA ASP A 492 7.41 4.92 -36.13
C ASP A 492 8.51 5.99 -36.18
N GLN A 493 8.99 6.47 -35.02
CA GLN A 493 10.08 7.46 -34.96
C GLN A 493 11.41 6.88 -35.47
N LEU A 494 11.71 5.62 -35.14
CA LEU A 494 12.97 4.96 -35.48
C LEU A 494 12.97 4.34 -36.89
N ALA A 495 11.81 4.23 -37.56
CA ALA A 495 11.69 3.67 -38.91
C ALA A 495 12.51 4.38 -39.99
N ARG A 496 12.95 5.63 -39.73
CA ARG A 496 13.79 6.43 -40.64
C ARG A 496 15.29 6.17 -40.48
N LEU A 497 15.70 5.31 -39.54
CA LEU A 497 17.10 4.94 -39.35
C LEU A 497 17.38 3.68 -40.16
N ASP A 498 18.20 3.82 -41.21
CA ASP A 498 18.60 2.69 -42.06
C ASP A 498 19.71 1.84 -41.41
N GLU A 499 20.59 2.49 -40.64
CA GLU A 499 21.72 1.86 -39.96
C GLU A 499 22.11 2.59 -38.66
N PRO A 500 22.86 1.94 -37.73
CA PRO A 500 23.32 2.60 -36.51
C PRO A 500 24.28 3.76 -36.78
N THR A 501 24.15 4.87 -36.04
CA THR A 501 25.06 6.01 -36.12
C THR A 501 26.38 5.71 -35.39
N ARG A 502 27.41 5.29 -36.13
CA ARG A 502 28.72 4.87 -35.58
C ARG A 502 29.82 5.92 -35.81
N LEU A 503 30.04 6.81 -34.84
CA LEU A 503 31.11 7.82 -34.88
C LEU A 503 32.52 7.21 -34.99
N VAL A 504 32.76 6.03 -34.39
CA VAL A 504 34.10 5.40 -34.36
C VAL A 504 34.65 5.15 -35.76
N GLN A 505 33.79 4.85 -36.74
CA GLN A 505 34.22 4.61 -38.13
C GLN A 505 34.69 5.89 -38.83
N ALA A 506 34.34 7.07 -38.30
CA ALA A 506 34.79 8.37 -38.82
C ALA A 506 36.17 8.78 -38.27
N PHE A 507 36.73 8.04 -37.30
CA PHE A 507 38.04 8.33 -36.69
C PHE A 507 39.02 7.16 -36.90
N LYS A 508 40.33 7.46 -36.92
CA LYS A 508 41.35 6.41 -36.93
C LYS A 508 41.34 5.66 -35.60
N THR A 509 41.29 4.33 -35.66
CA THR A 509 41.43 3.47 -34.47
C THR A 509 42.79 3.72 -33.82
N PRO A 510 42.85 4.04 -32.51
CA PRO A 510 44.11 4.15 -31.79
C PRO A 510 44.85 2.80 -31.79
N GLU A 511 46.16 2.79 -32.03
CA GLU A 511 46.95 1.54 -32.12
C GLU A 511 47.00 0.73 -30.82
N ASN A 512 46.74 1.34 -29.64
CA ASN A 512 46.81 0.67 -28.32
C ASN A 512 45.94 1.35 -27.22
N GLY A 513 44.85 2.03 -27.58
CA GLY A 513 44.02 2.74 -26.60
C GLY A 513 42.85 1.90 -26.07
N GLN A 514 42.88 1.53 -24.79
CA GLN A 514 41.69 1.11 -24.04
C GLN A 514 41.45 2.12 -22.90
N GLY A 515 40.21 2.56 -22.72
CA GLY A 515 39.82 3.46 -21.63
C GLY A 515 38.85 4.56 -22.04
N HIS A 516 38.49 5.42 -21.09
CA HIS A 516 37.67 6.61 -21.29
C HIS A 516 38.51 7.88 -21.12
N GLY A 517 38.14 8.97 -21.81
CA GLY A 517 38.79 10.27 -21.67
C GLY A 517 37.75 11.38 -21.56
N ASN A 518 38.01 12.38 -20.74
CA ASN A 518 37.14 13.54 -20.56
C ASN A 518 37.79 14.76 -21.19
N TYR A 519 37.07 15.42 -22.11
CA TYR A 519 37.47 16.71 -22.67
C TYR A 519 36.45 17.77 -22.26
N LEU A 520 36.89 18.72 -21.44
CA LEU A 520 36.04 19.83 -20.99
C LEU A 520 36.19 21.00 -21.95
N HIS A 521 35.10 21.36 -22.63
CA HIS A 521 35.04 22.55 -23.46
C HIS A 521 34.12 23.58 -22.82
N SER A 522 34.66 24.75 -22.49
CA SER A 522 33.91 25.84 -21.88
C SER A 522 33.58 26.90 -22.93
N ILE A 523 32.29 27.22 -23.06
CA ILE A 523 31.82 28.38 -23.81
C ILE A 523 31.76 29.56 -22.85
N ASP A 524 32.33 30.71 -23.25
CA ASP A 524 32.34 31.89 -22.38
C ASP A 524 30.93 32.47 -22.14
N ALA A 525 30.85 33.41 -21.20
CA ALA A 525 29.58 33.99 -20.75
C ALA A 525 28.85 34.75 -21.86
N ASP A 526 29.57 35.46 -22.73
CA ASP A 526 28.97 36.24 -23.81
C ASP A 526 28.36 35.34 -24.88
N ASN A 527 29.09 34.31 -25.30
CA ASN A 527 28.60 33.32 -26.25
C ASN A 527 27.43 32.49 -25.65
N THR A 528 27.50 32.14 -24.37
CA THR A 528 26.41 31.44 -23.67
C THR A 528 25.14 32.30 -23.62
N ARG A 529 25.28 33.61 -23.37
CA ARG A 529 24.16 34.57 -23.39
C ARG A 529 23.55 34.65 -24.79
N GLN A 530 24.36 34.79 -25.84
CA GLN A 530 23.89 34.84 -27.23
C GLN A 530 23.12 33.58 -27.63
N LEU A 531 23.64 32.39 -27.28
CA LEU A 531 22.94 31.11 -27.52
C LEU A 531 21.60 31.05 -26.78
N SER A 532 21.55 31.55 -25.54
CA SER A 532 20.32 31.58 -24.74
C SER A 532 19.27 32.54 -25.31
N GLU A 533 19.70 33.72 -25.79
CA GLU A 533 18.85 34.70 -26.47
C GLU A 533 18.28 34.13 -27.77
N PHE A 534 19.13 33.49 -28.59
CA PHE A 534 18.71 32.83 -29.82
C PHE A 534 17.70 31.70 -29.56
N ALA A 535 17.95 30.83 -28.58
CA ALA A 535 17.01 29.77 -28.21
C ALA A 535 15.64 30.34 -27.82
N ARG A 536 15.63 31.44 -27.05
CA ARG A 536 14.40 32.15 -26.64
C ARG A 536 13.67 32.74 -27.84
N GLU A 537 14.38 33.39 -28.77
CA GLU A 537 13.78 33.95 -30.00
C GLU A 537 13.13 32.86 -30.85
N GLN A 538 13.75 31.69 -30.94
CA GLN A 538 13.23 30.53 -31.68
C GLN A 538 12.21 29.70 -30.88
N ARG A 539 11.88 30.11 -29.64
CA ARG A 539 10.96 29.40 -28.73
C ARG A 539 11.35 27.95 -28.46
N VAL A 540 12.64 27.67 -28.37
CA VAL A 540 13.21 26.37 -28.01
C VAL A 540 14.03 26.47 -26.73
N THR A 541 14.33 25.33 -26.11
CA THR A 541 15.26 25.32 -24.97
C THR A 541 16.72 25.38 -25.46
N LEU A 542 17.62 25.90 -24.63
CA LEU A 542 19.06 25.86 -24.93
C LEU A 542 19.55 24.41 -25.14
N ASN A 543 19.00 23.44 -24.40
CA ASN A 543 19.29 22.02 -24.57
C ASN A 543 18.91 21.53 -25.97
N THR A 544 17.71 21.86 -26.46
CA THR A 544 17.26 21.55 -27.83
C THR A 544 18.19 22.14 -28.89
N LEU A 545 18.65 23.39 -28.68
CA LEU A 545 19.59 24.04 -29.59
C LEU A 545 20.94 23.30 -29.65
N VAL A 546 21.51 22.94 -28.50
CA VAL A 546 22.77 22.20 -28.41
C VAL A 546 22.64 20.80 -29.03
N GLN A 547 21.56 20.09 -28.74
CA GLN A 547 21.26 18.79 -29.35
C GLN A 547 21.11 18.88 -30.88
N SER A 548 20.49 19.95 -31.39
CA SER A 548 20.38 20.19 -32.83
C SER A 548 21.74 20.43 -33.48
N ALA A 549 22.62 21.19 -32.83
CA ALA A 549 24.00 21.37 -33.28
C ALA A 549 24.77 20.04 -33.28
N TRP A 550 24.56 19.20 -32.25
CA TRP A 550 25.16 17.87 -32.17
C TRP A 550 24.70 16.93 -33.30
N LEU A 551 23.40 16.93 -33.63
CA LEU A 551 22.87 16.18 -34.77
C LEU A 551 23.55 16.57 -36.08
N LEU A 552 23.76 17.87 -36.31
CA LEU A 552 24.47 18.35 -37.51
C LEU A 552 25.93 17.87 -37.54
N VAL A 553 26.62 17.84 -36.40
CA VAL A 553 27.98 17.28 -36.31
C VAL A 553 27.96 15.79 -36.65
N LEU A 554 27.08 15.01 -36.04
CA LEU A 554 26.95 13.58 -36.32
C LEU A 554 26.70 13.33 -37.81
N GLN A 555 25.74 14.03 -38.40
CA GLN A 555 25.39 13.92 -39.82
C GLN A 555 26.59 14.20 -40.72
N ARG A 556 27.40 15.21 -40.40
CA ARG A 556 28.60 15.59 -41.17
C ARG A 556 29.72 14.57 -41.08
N TYR A 557 29.90 13.94 -39.91
CA TYR A 557 30.94 12.93 -39.70
C TYR A 557 30.57 11.55 -40.26
N THR A 558 29.28 11.18 -40.21
CA THR A 558 28.83 9.87 -40.70
C THR A 558 28.39 9.89 -42.16
N GLY A 559 27.99 11.05 -42.69
CA GLY A 559 27.39 11.16 -44.02
C GLY A 559 25.96 10.60 -44.11
N GLN A 560 25.38 10.13 -43.00
CA GLN A 560 24.03 9.58 -42.94
C GLN A 560 22.99 10.70 -43.09
N SER A 561 21.88 10.42 -43.78
CA SER A 561 20.76 11.37 -43.92
C SER A 561 19.95 11.51 -42.62
N SER A 562 19.90 10.44 -41.84
CA SER A 562 19.22 10.30 -40.55
C SER A 562 20.21 9.77 -39.53
N VAL A 563 20.32 10.43 -38.38
CA VAL A 563 21.25 10.06 -37.30
C VAL A 563 20.51 9.96 -35.98
N THR A 564 21.01 9.15 -35.07
CA THR A 564 20.47 8.99 -33.72
C THR A 564 21.56 9.15 -32.66
N PHE A 565 21.18 9.68 -31.50
CA PHE A 565 22.01 9.73 -30.31
C PHE A 565 21.13 9.58 -29.06
N GLY A 566 21.70 9.07 -27.98
CA GLY A 566 21.00 8.99 -26.70
C GLY A 566 21.00 10.33 -25.98
N ALA A 567 19.85 10.70 -25.42
CA ALA A 567 19.72 11.83 -24.49
C ALA A 567 19.04 11.34 -23.21
N THR A 568 19.58 11.72 -22.06
CA THR A 568 18.97 11.43 -20.77
C THR A 568 17.89 12.47 -20.47
N VAL A 569 16.69 12.01 -20.13
CA VAL A 569 15.57 12.86 -19.70
C VAL A 569 15.29 12.64 -18.21
N ALA A 570 14.64 13.62 -17.56
CA ALA A 570 14.33 13.51 -16.14
C ALA A 570 13.34 12.40 -15.79
N GLY A 571 12.52 11.94 -16.75
CA GLY A 571 11.57 10.84 -16.56
C GLY A 571 10.44 11.13 -15.56
N ARG A 572 10.06 12.41 -15.40
CA ARG A 572 9.05 12.87 -14.43
C ARG A 572 7.83 13.38 -15.19
N PRO A 573 6.76 12.58 -15.37
CA PRO A 573 5.53 13.03 -16.02
C PRO A 573 4.88 14.16 -15.22
N ALA A 574 4.10 15.01 -15.89
CA ALA A 574 3.44 16.16 -15.27
C ALA A 574 2.14 15.80 -14.54
N ASP A 575 1.57 14.65 -14.87
CA ASP A 575 0.27 14.14 -14.40
C ASP A 575 0.41 13.18 -13.21
#